data_AF-B8MNN5-F1
#
_entry.id   AF-B8MNN5-F1
#
_cell.length_a   1.000
_cell.length_b   1.000
_cell.length_c   1.000
_cell.angle_alpha   90.00
_cell.angle_beta   90.00
_cell.angle_gamma   90.00
#
_symmetry.space_group_name_H-M   'P 1'
#
loop_
_entity.id
_entity.type
_entity.pdbx_description
1 polymer ?
#
loop_
_entity_poly.entity_id
_entity_poly.type
_entity_poly.pdbx_seq_one_letter_code
_entity_poly.pdbx_strand_id
1 'polypeptide(L)'
;MEMASGTVACHDGNQRLSLASLRSLTPDYDQHAEDLKMGYTHYYAVDQWSSPEWQSAWPQLIQDAIKIIDAADVPVSGPASDTLEAGREVPNPPVVDVNEGLCINGNNDEYCEDFVLKESDPDNFCKTAKRGYDLVVSCILLRAYRLAPNTFHLRSDGIWNDDEDWVPTRALYHDIWPNDTDEKPAELDERVEDENNLVCHL
;
A
#
# COMPACT_ATOMS: atom_id res chain seq x y z
N MET A 1 8.44 -26.74 -70.00
CA MET A 1 7.21 -27.35 -70.53
C MET A 1 6.60 -28.13 -69.36
N GLU A 2 5.77 -27.44 -68.58
CA GLU A 2 4.36 -27.79 -68.31
C GLU A 2 4.19 -29.06 -67.45
N MET A 3 3.83 -28.96 -66.16
CA MET A 3 2.52 -28.66 -65.54
C MET A 3 1.55 -29.86 -65.50
N ALA A 4 1.37 -30.42 -64.30
CA ALA A 4 0.11 -31.00 -63.78
C ALA A 4 0.29 -31.17 -62.25
N SER A 5 -0.23 -30.27 -61.41
CA SER A 5 -1.61 -30.18 -60.91
C SER A 5 -1.91 -31.23 -59.83
N GLY A 6 -2.10 -30.76 -58.59
CA GLY A 6 -2.43 -31.57 -57.43
C GLY A 6 -2.46 -30.74 -56.15
N THR A 7 -3.47 -29.88 -56.02
CA THR A 7 -3.78 -29.10 -54.81
C THR A 7 -4.45 -29.99 -53.77
N VAL A 8 -3.95 -29.99 -52.52
CA VAL A 8 -4.77 -30.23 -51.32
C VAL A 8 -4.48 -29.08 -50.36
N ALA A 9 -5.53 -28.33 -50.05
CA ALA A 9 -5.50 -27.19 -49.16
C ALA A 9 -5.51 -27.63 -47.70
N CYS A 10 -4.54 -27.13 -46.93
CA CYS A 10 -4.63 -27.03 -45.48
C CYS A 10 -4.61 -25.53 -45.15
N HIS A 11 -5.79 -24.95 -44.91
CA HIS A 11 -5.91 -23.58 -44.43
C HIS A 11 -5.61 -23.57 -42.92
N ASP A 12 -4.34 -23.40 -42.56
CA ASP A 12 -3.99 -22.93 -41.22
C ASP A 12 -3.91 -21.41 -41.27
N GLY A 13 -5.05 -20.78 -40.94
CA GLY A 13 -5.13 -19.35 -40.66
C GLY A 13 -4.40 -19.03 -39.36
N ASN A 14 -3.08 -19.06 -39.36
CA ASN A 14 -2.28 -18.54 -38.25
C ASN A 14 -2.13 -17.02 -38.42
N GLN A 15 -3.23 -16.29 -38.22
CA GLN A 15 -3.12 -14.85 -37.96
C GLN A 15 -2.53 -14.68 -36.58
N ARG A 16 -1.24 -14.30 -36.55
CA ARG A 16 -0.56 -13.83 -35.34
C ARG A 16 -1.29 -12.59 -34.84
N LEU A 17 -2.16 -12.77 -33.84
CA LEU A 17 -2.80 -11.66 -33.15
C LEU A 17 -1.71 -10.83 -32.46
N SER A 18 -1.77 -9.52 -32.64
CA SER A 18 -0.87 -8.61 -31.94
C SER A 18 -1.10 -8.70 -30.42
N LEU A 19 -0.10 -8.36 -29.61
CA LEU A 19 -0.26 -8.26 -28.14
C LEU A 19 -1.42 -7.32 -27.75
N ALA A 20 -1.72 -6.31 -28.59
CA ALA A 20 -2.87 -5.42 -28.39
C ALA A 20 -4.22 -6.12 -28.64
N SER A 21 -4.29 -7.10 -29.54
CA SER A 21 -5.51 -7.89 -29.81
C SER A 21 -5.74 -9.01 -28.79
N LEU A 22 -4.70 -9.48 -28.12
CA LEU A 22 -4.85 -10.41 -26.98
C LEU A 22 -5.37 -9.69 -25.73
N ARG A 23 -4.98 -8.42 -25.51
CA ARG A 23 -5.50 -7.59 -24.41
C ARG A 23 -6.99 -7.30 -24.51
N SER A 24 -7.58 -7.28 -25.71
CA SER A 24 -9.01 -7.02 -25.89
C SER A 24 -9.92 -8.23 -25.72
N LEU A 25 -9.39 -9.42 -25.42
CA LEU A 25 -10.14 -10.69 -25.43
C LEU A 25 -10.42 -11.28 -24.03
N THR A 26 -9.96 -10.67 -22.94
CA THR A 26 -10.24 -11.15 -21.57
C THR A 26 -10.57 -10.01 -20.60
N PRO A 27 -11.80 -9.45 -20.64
CA PRO A 27 -12.27 -8.50 -19.63
C PRO A 27 -12.19 -9.06 -18.20
N ASP A 28 -12.35 -10.38 -18.04
CA ASP A 28 -12.30 -11.06 -16.75
C ASP A 28 -10.90 -11.07 -16.11
N TYR A 29 -9.82 -10.99 -16.89
CA TYR A 29 -8.47 -11.02 -16.34
C TYR A 29 -8.10 -9.66 -15.70
N ASP A 30 -8.49 -8.57 -16.36
CA ASP A 30 -8.26 -7.21 -15.86
C ASP A 30 -9.12 -6.93 -14.62
N GLN A 31 -10.39 -7.37 -14.61
CA GLN A 31 -11.24 -7.24 -13.43
C GLN A 31 -10.74 -8.08 -12.25
N HIS A 32 -10.32 -9.33 -12.47
CA HIS A 32 -9.81 -10.17 -11.40
C HIS A 32 -8.46 -9.66 -10.85
N ALA A 33 -7.64 -9.01 -11.68
CA ALA A 33 -6.41 -8.35 -11.23
C ALA A 33 -6.70 -7.10 -10.38
N GLU A 34 -7.68 -6.29 -10.76
CA GLU A 34 -8.12 -5.15 -9.94
C GLU A 34 -8.81 -5.62 -8.64
N ASP A 35 -9.60 -6.69 -8.67
CA ASP A 35 -10.23 -7.26 -7.45
C ASP A 35 -9.19 -7.83 -6.48
N LEU A 36 -8.10 -8.42 -6.99
CA LEU A 36 -6.96 -8.84 -6.16
C LEU A 36 -6.22 -7.62 -5.56
N LYS A 37 -6.08 -6.52 -6.32
CA LYS A 37 -5.55 -5.26 -5.77
C LYS A 37 -6.45 -4.68 -4.69
N MET A 38 -7.79 -4.74 -4.85
CA MET A 38 -8.74 -4.32 -3.81
C MET A 38 -8.68 -5.16 -2.52
N GLY A 39 -7.90 -6.25 -2.52
CA GLY A 39 -7.56 -7.02 -1.32
C GLY A 39 -6.28 -6.57 -0.61
N TYR A 40 -5.42 -5.77 -1.23
CA TYR A 40 -4.13 -5.37 -0.67
C TYR A 40 -4.30 -4.32 0.44
N THR A 41 -4.08 -4.75 1.69
CA THR A 41 -4.35 -3.95 2.88
C THR A 41 -3.10 -3.81 3.75
N HIS A 42 -2.90 -2.61 4.30
CA HIS A 42 -1.98 -2.40 5.42
C HIS A 42 -2.78 -2.23 6.70
N TYR A 43 -2.33 -2.87 7.77
CA TYR A 43 -2.91 -2.84 9.10
C TYR A 43 -1.91 -2.23 10.07
N TYR A 44 -2.37 -1.31 10.91
CA TYR A 44 -1.52 -0.60 11.85
C TYR A 44 -2.26 -0.22 13.11
N ALA A 45 -1.56 -0.22 14.24
CA ALA A 45 -2.14 0.19 15.51
C ALA A 45 -1.09 0.84 16.41
N VAL A 46 -1.55 1.75 17.26
CA VAL A 46 -0.78 2.32 18.37
C VAL A 46 -1.44 1.85 19.66
N ASP A 47 -0.76 1.01 20.45
CA ASP A 47 -1.36 0.44 21.67
C ASP A 47 -1.75 1.51 22.70
N GLN A 48 -0.85 2.47 22.92
CA GLN A 48 -1.03 3.56 23.88
C GLN A 48 -0.45 4.84 23.29
N TRP A 49 -1.35 5.70 22.77
CA TRP A 49 -0.99 7.01 22.23
C TRP A 49 -0.27 7.89 23.25
N SER A 50 -0.53 7.72 24.54
CA SER A 50 0.13 8.44 25.63
C SER A 50 1.46 7.83 26.10
N SER A 51 1.91 6.72 25.51
CA SER A 51 3.18 6.10 25.89
C SER A 51 4.37 7.04 25.64
N PRO A 52 5.42 7.02 26.49
CA PRO A 52 6.60 7.85 26.28
C PRO A 52 7.32 7.59 24.95
N GLU A 53 7.33 6.33 24.49
CA GLU A 53 7.94 5.94 23.21
C GLU A 53 7.18 6.58 22.05
N TRP A 54 5.85 6.40 21.98
CA TRP A 54 5.05 6.99 20.91
C TRP A 54 5.04 8.52 20.96
N GLN A 55 4.93 9.13 22.14
CA GLN A 55 5.00 10.58 22.30
C GLN A 55 6.35 11.17 21.82
N SER A 56 7.44 10.40 21.92
CA SER A 56 8.74 10.80 21.38
C SER A 56 8.83 10.56 19.86
N ALA A 57 8.24 9.46 19.38
CA ALA A 57 8.23 9.09 17.97
C ALA A 57 7.33 9.99 17.11
N TRP A 58 6.17 10.40 17.62
CA TRP A 58 5.12 11.04 16.83
C TRP A 58 5.57 12.34 16.15
N PRO A 59 6.17 13.33 16.85
CA PRO A 59 6.67 14.54 16.19
C PRO A 59 7.78 14.26 15.16
N GLN A 60 8.60 13.23 15.40
CA GLN A 60 9.64 12.80 14.46
C GLN A 60 9.02 12.16 13.21
N LEU A 61 7.98 11.33 13.39
CA LEU A 61 7.27 10.69 12.29
C LEU A 61 6.61 11.73 11.38
N ILE A 62 6.01 12.80 11.93
CA ILE A 62 5.46 13.90 11.13
C ILE A 62 6.54 14.55 10.25
N GLN A 63 7.71 14.84 10.81
CA GLN A 63 8.82 15.40 10.01
C GLN A 63 9.35 14.41 8.98
N ASP A 64 9.40 13.13 9.33
CA ASP A 64 9.88 12.08 8.44
C ASP A 64 8.86 11.79 7.32
N ALA A 65 7.56 11.92 7.57
CA ALA A 65 6.52 11.81 6.55
C ALA A 65 6.66 12.88 5.45
N ILE A 66 6.99 14.12 5.82
CA ILE A 66 7.29 15.19 4.84
C ILE A 66 8.47 14.78 3.96
N LYS A 67 9.56 14.28 4.56
CA LYS A 67 10.74 13.81 3.82
C LYS A 67 10.41 12.64 2.89
N ILE A 68 9.57 11.71 3.34
CA ILE A 68 9.13 10.56 2.54
C ILE A 68 8.31 11.03 1.34
N ILE A 69 7.36 11.94 1.54
CA ILE A 69 6.56 12.50 0.44
C ILE A 69 7.46 13.20 -0.58
N ASP A 70 8.41 14.02 -0.13
CA ASP A 70 9.35 14.72 -1.01
C ASP A 70 10.28 13.75 -1.77
N ALA A 71 10.75 12.69 -1.11
CA ALA A 71 11.68 11.73 -1.71
C ALA A 71 11.01 10.71 -2.63
N ALA A 72 9.75 10.37 -2.38
CA ALA A 72 9.01 9.41 -3.20
C ALA A 72 8.69 9.95 -4.60
N ASP A 73 8.58 11.28 -4.75
CA ASP A 73 8.24 11.97 -6.00
C ASP A 73 6.97 11.40 -6.68
N VAL A 74 6.02 10.93 -5.86
CA VAL A 74 4.70 10.46 -6.32
C VAL A 74 3.63 11.49 -5.96
N PRO A 75 2.70 11.82 -6.88
CA PRO A 75 1.60 12.72 -6.56
C PRO A 75 0.69 12.13 -5.46
N VAL A 76 0.57 12.86 -4.35
CA VAL A 76 -0.34 12.53 -3.24
C VAL A 76 -1.36 13.63 -3.03
N SER A 77 -2.51 13.25 -2.46
CA SER A 77 -3.57 14.13 -2.00
C SER A 77 -3.87 13.87 -0.52
N GLY A 78 -4.81 14.61 0.05
CA GLY A 78 -5.34 14.39 1.39
C GLY A 78 -6.73 13.73 1.35
N PRO A 79 -7.58 14.00 2.35
CA PRO A 79 -8.89 13.38 2.46
C PRO A 79 -9.69 13.43 1.15
N ALA A 80 -10.29 12.30 0.75
CA ALA A 80 -10.96 12.14 -0.54
C ALA A 80 -12.21 13.03 -0.76
N SER A 81 -12.67 13.77 0.24
CA SER A 81 -13.77 14.73 0.07
C SER A 81 -13.30 15.95 -0.71
N ASP A 82 -13.45 15.95 -2.04
CA ASP A 82 -13.02 17.03 -2.93
C ASP A 82 -13.43 18.41 -2.42
N THR A 83 -12.47 19.34 -2.42
CA THR A 83 -12.81 20.75 -2.28
C THR A 83 -13.20 21.32 -3.63
N LEU A 84 -14.34 22.01 -3.66
CA LEU A 84 -14.77 22.73 -4.85
C LEU A 84 -14.12 24.12 -4.87
N GLU A 85 -13.07 24.29 -5.67
CA GLU A 85 -12.47 25.59 -5.92
C GLU A 85 -12.95 26.16 -7.25
N ALA A 86 -13.59 27.34 -7.22
CA ALA A 86 -14.14 28.01 -8.40
C ALA A 86 -15.03 27.12 -9.29
N GLY A 87 -15.72 26.14 -8.69
CA GLY A 87 -16.60 25.19 -9.37
C GLY A 87 -15.88 24.01 -10.04
N ARG A 88 -14.62 23.74 -9.67
CA ARG A 88 -13.86 22.55 -10.08
C ARG A 88 -13.47 21.74 -8.85
N GLU A 89 -13.50 20.42 -8.99
CA GLU A 89 -12.90 19.52 -8.02
C GLU A 89 -11.39 19.74 -8.02
N VAL A 90 -10.86 20.08 -6.85
CA VAL A 90 -9.43 20.18 -6.59
C VAL A 90 -9.12 19.16 -5.50
N PRO A 91 -8.15 18.25 -5.73
CA PRO A 91 -7.70 17.33 -4.71
C PRO A 91 -7.20 18.10 -3.48
N ASN A 92 -7.64 17.69 -2.30
CA ASN A 92 -7.12 18.28 -1.07
C ASN A 92 -5.62 18.01 -0.95
N PRO A 93 -4.84 18.92 -0.35
CA PRO A 93 -3.45 18.63 -0.01
C PRO A 93 -3.39 17.53 1.08
N PRO A 94 -2.32 16.73 1.14
CA PRO A 94 -2.12 15.77 2.23
C PRO A 94 -2.08 16.49 3.58
N VAL A 95 -2.66 15.87 4.60
CA VAL A 95 -2.57 16.35 5.98
C VAL A 95 -1.35 15.71 6.63
N VAL A 96 -0.38 16.51 7.03
CA VAL A 96 0.82 16.08 7.75
C VAL A 96 1.10 17.10 8.86
N ASP A 97 0.42 16.93 9.98
CA ASP A 97 0.50 17.86 11.12
C ASP A 97 0.50 17.13 12.46
N VAL A 98 1.24 17.69 13.41
CA VAL A 98 1.40 17.09 14.74
C VAL A 98 0.10 17.05 15.56
N ASN A 99 -0.83 17.98 15.31
CA ASN A 99 -2.11 18.07 15.99
C ASN A 99 -3.25 17.44 15.18
N GLU A 100 -3.22 17.55 13.85
CA GLU A 100 -4.29 17.01 12.99
C GLU A 100 -4.10 15.54 12.62
N GLY A 101 -2.87 15.04 12.60
CA GLY A 101 -2.56 13.67 12.20
C GLY A 101 -1.88 13.55 10.83
N LEU A 102 -1.92 12.33 10.31
CA LEU A 102 -1.61 12.03 8.92
C LEU A 102 -2.90 11.66 8.19
N CYS A 103 -3.14 12.28 7.03
CA CYS A 103 -4.15 11.84 6.08
C CYS A 103 -3.63 11.98 4.66
N ILE A 104 -3.45 10.85 3.97
CA ILE A 104 -2.85 10.77 2.64
C ILE A 104 -3.69 9.86 1.75
N ASN A 105 -3.92 10.27 0.51
CA ASN A 105 -4.52 9.44 -0.53
C ASN A 105 -3.77 9.65 -1.86
N GLY A 106 -4.12 8.88 -2.88
CA GLY A 106 -3.66 9.09 -4.25
C GLY A 106 -4.31 10.31 -4.89
N ASN A 107 -3.63 10.88 -5.88
CA ASN A 107 -4.10 12.05 -6.61
C ASN A 107 -4.69 11.64 -7.98
N ASN A 108 -5.75 12.31 -8.44
CA ASN A 108 -6.48 11.96 -9.68
C ASN A 108 -6.87 10.48 -9.71
N ASP A 109 -6.70 9.76 -10.82
CA ASP A 109 -7.12 8.37 -10.99
C ASP A 109 -6.38 7.34 -10.07
N GLU A 110 -5.47 7.80 -9.20
CA GLU A 110 -4.71 6.98 -8.25
C GLU A 110 -5.32 6.93 -6.83
N TYR A 111 -6.45 7.61 -6.55
CA TYR A 111 -7.10 7.53 -5.23
C TYR A 111 -7.67 6.13 -4.94
N CYS A 112 -7.70 5.73 -3.67
CA CYS A 112 -8.38 4.51 -3.22
C CYS A 112 -9.08 4.72 -1.86
N GLU A 113 -8.44 4.36 -0.74
CA GLU A 113 -8.89 4.70 0.61
C GLU A 113 -7.90 5.70 1.25
N ASP A 114 -8.41 6.60 2.09
CA ASP A 114 -7.55 7.50 2.87
C ASP A 114 -6.70 6.67 3.84
N PHE A 115 -5.38 6.82 3.78
CA PHE A 115 -4.51 6.41 4.89
C PHE A 115 -4.64 7.45 5.98
N VAL A 116 -5.11 7.05 7.17
CA VAL A 116 -5.29 7.94 8.32
C VAL A 116 -4.54 7.41 9.53
N LEU A 117 -3.66 8.23 10.12
CA LEU A 117 -3.02 7.94 11.40
C LEU A 117 -3.21 9.12 12.36
N LYS A 118 -4.16 8.95 13.29
CA LYS A 118 -4.49 9.90 14.36
C LYS A 118 -5.18 9.14 15.51
N GLU A 119 -5.06 9.64 16.75
CA GLU A 119 -5.62 8.98 17.95
C GLU A 119 -7.13 8.78 17.91
N SER A 120 -7.85 9.70 17.27
CA SER A 120 -9.31 9.68 17.18
C SER A 120 -9.85 8.78 16.06
N ASP A 121 -8.97 8.22 15.21
CA ASP A 121 -9.40 7.30 14.16
C ASP A 121 -9.58 5.89 14.73
N PRO A 122 -10.76 5.29 14.58
CA PRO A 122 -10.97 3.90 14.98
C PRO A 122 -10.43 2.91 13.95
N ASP A 123 -10.15 3.38 12.72
CA ASP A 123 -9.75 2.54 11.61
C ASP A 123 -8.24 2.31 11.64
N ASN A 124 -7.87 1.05 11.82
CA ASN A 124 -6.51 0.59 12.01
C ASN A 124 -5.97 -0.09 10.74
N PHE A 125 -6.48 0.29 9.58
CA PHE A 125 -6.10 -0.26 8.29
C PHE A 125 -6.48 0.67 7.14
N CYS A 126 -5.83 0.50 5.99
CA CYS A 126 -6.23 1.15 4.74
C CYS A 126 -5.89 0.26 3.54
N LYS A 127 -6.71 0.33 2.50
CA LYS A 127 -6.46 -0.32 1.21
C LYS A 127 -5.97 0.70 0.21
N THR A 128 -4.73 0.51 -0.23
CA THR A 128 -4.12 1.37 -1.25
C THR A 128 -4.34 0.83 -2.66
N ALA A 129 -4.81 -0.41 -2.78
CA ALA A 129 -4.92 -1.13 -4.05
C ALA A 129 -3.64 -1.13 -4.90
N LYS A 130 -2.47 -1.06 -4.24
CA LYS A 130 -1.15 -0.88 -4.88
C LYS A 130 -1.09 0.31 -5.84
N ARG A 131 -1.90 1.36 -5.61
CA ARG A 131 -1.83 2.63 -6.34
C ARG A 131 -0.54 3.35 -6.01
N GLY A 132 -0.16 4.35 -6.81
CA GLY A 132 1.16 4.99 -6.70
C GLY A 132 1.50 5.54 -5.30
N TYR A 133 0.49 6.01 -4.56
CA TYR A 133 0.68 6.53 -3.19
C TYR A 133 0.97 5.44 -2.14
N ASP A 134 0.82 4.15 -2.48
CA ASP A 134 1.17 3.03 -1.59
C ASP A 134 2.64 3.09 -1.14
N LEU A 135 3.53 3.55 -2.01
CA LEU A 135 4.95 3.73 -1.70
C LEU A 135 5.14 4.69 -0.51
N VAL A 136 4.37 5.77 -0.47
CA VAL A 136 4.41 6.76 0.62
C VAL A 136 3.82 6.17 1.89
N VAL A 137 2.64 5.56 1.80
CA VAL A 137 1.94 4.96 2.95
C VAL A 137 2.79 3.87 3.61
N SER A 138 3.25 2.90 2.82
CA SER A 138 4.07 1.79 3.33
C SER A 138 5.40 2.26 3.93
N CYS A 139 6.03 3.28 3.36
CA CYS A 139 7.27 3.85 3.91
C CYS A 139 7.04 4.60 5.23
N ILE A 140 5.94 5.35 5.35
CA ILE A 140 5.53 6.00 6.60
C ILE A 140 5.25 4.96 7.68
N LEU A 141 4.52 3.89 7.34
CA LEU A 141 4.22 2.80 8.28
C LEU A 141 5.49 2.10 8.75
N LEU A 142 6.42 1.79 7.84
CA LEU A 142 7.73 1.23 8.20
C LEU A 142 8.50 2.18 9.12
N ARG A 143 8.48 3.49 8.84
CA ARG A 143 9.15 4.48 9.69
C ARG A 143 8.52 4.57 11.08
N ALA A 144 7.19 4.52 11.17
CA ALA A 144 6.48 4.51 12.45
C ALA A 144 6.88 3.31 13.32
N TYR A 145 6.93 2.11 12.73
CA TYR A 145 7.40 0.90 13.40
C TYR A 145 8.85 1.06 13.89
N ARG A 146 9.73 1.64 13.09
CA ARG A 146 11.14 1.81 13.44
C ARG A 146 11.38 2.82 14.56
N LEU A 147 10.53 3.85 14.66
CA LEU A 147 10.60 4.85 15.72
C LEU A 147 10.02 4.36 17.05
N ALA A 148 9.03 3.48 17.01
CA ALA A 148 8.34 2.98 18.21
C ALA A 148 7.99 1.48 18.12
N PRO A 149 8.97 0.59 17.99
CA PRO A 149 8.72 -0.83 17.71
C PRO A 149 8.00 -1.58 18.83
N ASN A 150 7.91 -1.01 20.05
CA ASN A 150 7.20 -1.63 21.16
C ASN A 150 5.75 -1.12 21.30
N THR A 151 5.39 -0.03 20.60
CA THR A 151 4.08 0.61 20.72
C THR A 151 3.32 0.67 19.39
N PHE A 152 4.03 0.71 18.27
CA PHE A 152 3.46 0.75 16.92
C PHE A 152 3.50 -0.64 16.29
N HIS A 153 2.34 -1.13 15.87
CA HIS A 153 2.17 -2.42 15.22
C HIS A 153 1.95 -2.22 13.73
N LEU A 154 2.58 -3.06 12.93
CA LEU A 154 2.49 -3.02 11.47
C LEU A 154 2.31 -4.44 10.94
N ARG A 155 1.31 -4.61 10.07
CA ARG A 155 1.09 -5.80 9.26
C ARG A 155 0.64 -5.38 7.87
N SER A 156 0.91 -6.20 6.87
CA SER A 156 0.50 -5.96 5.48
C SER A 156 0.24 -7.28 4.77
N ASP A 157 -0.66 -7.25 3.79
CA ASP A 157 -0.86 -8.37 2.86
C ASP A 157 0.29 -8.50 1.84
N GLY A 158 1.17 -7.50 1.75
CA GLY A 158 2.31 -7.48 0.85
C GLY A 158 3.44 -8.42 1.23
N ILE A 159 4.15 -8.91 0.23
CA ILE A 159 5.27 -9.85 0.38
C ILE A 159 6.58 -9.05 0.57
N TRP A 160 7.26 -9.27 1.70
CA TRP A 160 8.44 -8.49 2.11
C TRP A 160 9.61 -8.46 1.10
N ASN A 161 9.76 -9.52 0.31
CA ASN A 161 10.85 -9.71 -0.66
C ASN A 161 10.36 -9.72 -2.11
N ASP A 162 9.15 -9.23 -2.37
CA ASP A 162 8.60 -9.13 -3.73
C ASP A 162 8.92 -7.76 -4.34
N ASP A 163 9.29 -7.78 -5.63
CA ASP A 163 9.73 -6.61 -6.39
C ASP A 163 8.62 -5.58 -6.65
N GLU A 164 7.35 -5.97 -6.48
CA GLU A 164 6.18 -5.09 -6.65
C GLU A 164 5.58 -4.61 -5.31
N ASP A 165 5.94 -5.23 -4.18
CA ASP A 165 5.40 -4.90 -2.85
C ASP A 165 6.42 -4.09 -2.01
N TRP A 166 7.18 -4.77 -1.14
CA TRP A 166 7.99 -4.11 -0.12
C TRP A 166 9.39 -3.73 -0.60
N VAL A 167 9.90 -4.30 -1.70
CA VAL A 167 11.24 -3.96 -2.22
C VAL A 167 11.34 -2.49 -2.62
N PRO A 168 10.38 -1.89 -3.37
CA PRO A 168 10.38 -0.45 -3.65
C PRO A 168 10.37 0.42 -2.38
N THR A 169 9.51 0.08 -1.41
CA THR A 169 9.40 0.79 -0.13
C THR A 169 10.70 0.76 0.65
N ARG A 170 11.35 -0.40 0.74
CA ARG A 170 12.64 -0.54 1.41
C ARG A 170 13.75 0.22 0.69
N ALA A 171 13.75 0.22 -0.63
CA ALA A 171 14.71 1.01 -1.41
C ALA A 171 14.57 2.51 -1.07
N LEU A 172 13.36 3.07 -1.14
CA LEU A 172 13.09 4.45 -0.73
C LEU A 172 13.49 4.71 0.72
N TYR A 173 13.15 3.78 1.63
CA TYR A 173 13.49 3.90 3.05
C TYR A 173 15.00 4.02 3.28
N HIS A 174 15.80 3.17 2.63
CA HIS A 174 17.25 3.18 2.77
C HIS A 174 17.94 4.34 2.04
N ASP A 175 17.31 4.92 1.03
CA ASP A 175 17.78 6.18 0.43
C ASP A 175 17.71 7.34 1.44
N ILE A 176 16.71 7.34 2.33
CA ILE A 176 16.53 8.36 3.37
C ILE A 176 17.32 8.01 4.65
N TRP A 177 17.34 6.73 5.05
CA TRP A 177 17.99 6.24 6.28
C TRP A 177 18.91 5.03 6.00
N PRO A 178 20.09 5.25 5.39
CA PRO A 178 20.96 4.17 4.90
C PRO A 178 21.61 3.30 5.97
N ASN A 179 21.48 3.66 7.25
CA ASN A 179 22.08 2.94 8.38
C ASN A 179 21.04 2.17 9.21
N ASP A 180 19.75 2.31 8.91
CA ASP A 180 18.69 1.60 9.63
C ASP A 180 18.60 0.15 9.15
N THR A 181 17.96 -0.73 9.95
CA THR A 181 17.87 -2.16 9.64
C THR A 181 16.89 -2.44 8.48
N ASP A 182 17.20 -3.46 7.69
CA ASP A 182 16.38 -3.99 6.58
C ASP A 182 15.52 -5.20 6.99
N GLU A 183 15.43 -5.48 8.29
CA GLU A 183 14.68 -6.63 8.80
C GLU A 183 13.16 -6.41 8.73
N LYS A 184 12.42 -7.42 8.28
CA LYS A 184 10.94 -7.39 8.32
C LYS A 184 10.44 -7.11 9.74
N PRO A 185 9.47 -6.19 9.94
CA PRO A 185 8.80 -6.03 11.23
C PRO A 185 8.30 -7.36 11.80
N ALA A 186 8.43 -7.54 13.11
CA ALA A 186 7.85 -8.71 13.77
C ALA A 186 6.31 -8.60 13.71
N GLU A 187 5.66 -9.59 13.11
CA GLU A 187 4.20 -9.69 13.15
C GLU A 187 3.79 -10.10 14.56
N LEU A 188 2.87 -9.36 15.18
CA LEU A 188 2.24 -9.82 16.40
C LEU A 188 1.38 -11.04 16.06
N ASP A 189 1.79 -12.20 16.55
CA ASP A 189 1.02 -13.43 16.46
C ASP A 189 -0.35 -13.17 17.14
N GLU A 190 -1.44 -13.29 16.38
CA GLU A 190 -2.79 -13.19 16.93
C GLU A 190 -3.00 -14.35 17.91
N ARG A 191 -2.72 -14.10 19.20
CA ARG A 191 -3.14 -14.92 20.36
C ARG A 191 -3.02 -16.43 20.16
N VAL A 192 -2.01 -17.01 20.79
CA VAL A 192 -2.20 -18.28 21.49
C VAL A 192 -3.46 -18.14 22.34
N GLU A 193 -4.59 -18.69 21.91
CA GLU A 193 -5.74 -18.89 22.77
C GLU A 193 -5.23 -19.80 23.90
N ASP A 194 -5.13 -19.25 25.11
CA ASP A 194 -4.80 -20.02 26.32
C ASP A 194 -5.89 -21.07 26.55
N GLU A 195 -5.76 -22.24 25.92
CA GLU A 195 -6.52 -23.47 26.21
C GLU A 195 -6.15 -24.09 27.58
N ASN A 196 -5.56 -23.34 28.51
CA ASN A 196 -5.15 -23.83 29.81
C ASN A 196 -5.95 -23.30 31.01
N ASN A 197 -7.15 -22.73 30.79
CA ASN A 197 -8.09 -22.45 31.88
C ASN A 197 -9.14 -23.55 32.12
N LEU A 198 -8.81 -24.80 31.78
CA LEU A 198 -9.57 -25.96 32.21
C LEU A 198 -8.79 -26.75 33.25
N VAL A 199 -9.46 -26.93 34.39
CA VAL A 199 -9.18 -27.86 35.50
C VAL A 199 -8.33 -27.31 36.64
N CYS A 200 -8.99 -26.69 37.63
CA CYS A 200 -8.76 -26.95 39.06
C CYS A 200 -9.91 -26.40 39.93
N HIS A 201 -11.13 -26.94 39.77
CA HIS A 201 -12.16 -26.88 40.81
C HIS A 201 -12.90 -28.22 40.89
N LEU A 202 -12.30 -29.18 41.61
CA LEU A 202 -12.97 -30.20 42.42
C LEU A 202 -12.10 -30.48 43.64
#